data_AF-C0E1A9-F1
#
_entry.id   AF-C0E1A9-F1
#
_cell.length_a   1.000
_cell.length_b   1.000
_cell.length_c   1.000
_cell.angle_alpha   90.00
_cell.angle_beta   90.00
_cell.angle_gamma   90.00
#
_symmetry.space_group_name_H-M   'P 1'
#
loop_
_entity.id
_entity.type
_entity.pdbx_description
1 polymer ?
#
loop_
_entity_poly.entity_id
_entity_poly.type
_entity_poly.pdbx_seq_one_letter_code
_entity_poly.pdbx_strand_id
1 'polypeptide(L)'
;MRSLTKATFSLYIFPIFDWIFLMKRASRLSALAVIASLTFGGLTAPNAFAANNNPADPASANNAQNAPDAPANDALKDAKKAATEAADAVLALVKELTDLAKTKEQTAEVKDAVGKIEPIRSAVEQLKGQIEAKTDVAGVTEIKTQIETKKTELTQLKTVIEKAANKPAEDLPEAKKAATKTADEAISLADDAVAAAAKKDTAAAKDHVEKANAAKKAAEEAKPKIEAAKTAEDVKAQQKVVEQAKADAQSAKDEIAKLADKKADTGKDIAEAKKAATAIADEAIKVADEAVAAAAKKDAAAAKDHVEKANAAKKAAQDAKSKIEAANTAEGVKTQQTAADKAKADAQAAKDAIAKLPDKKADSDKDIAAAKDAANKAVDDAIKAADEALVAAKKKEQTDSLKAAVKELETLKTNLGALKKEISETKTVAALNAQKDKAEKAKATVAEQKQVIDKVADKKGSSNISSENKNVRTALAVVLGVLGVGALVAAIFQFAGPALKNLGIELPKF
;
A
#
# COMPACT_ATOMS: atom_id res chain seq x y z
N MET A 1 35.69 -25.18 3.51
CA MET A 1 34.76 -25.81 4.48
C MET A 1 33.45 -26.06 3.71
N ARG A 2 33.15 -27.25 3.16
CA ARG A 2 32.52 -28.46 3.79
C ARG A 2 31.44 -28.04 4.81
N SER A 3 30.18 -28.46 4.80
CA SER A 3 29.51 -29.65 4.27
C SER A 3 27.97 -29.45 4.32
N LEU A 4 27.24 -30.19 3.48
CA LEU A 4 25.82 -30.54 3.62
C LEU A 4 25.49 -31.04 5.05
N THR A 5 24.22 -30.88 5.48
CA THR A 5 23.21 -31.95 5.74
C THR A 5 22.18 -31.51 6.80
N LYS A 6 20.88 -31.54 6.47
CA LYS A 6 19.79 -32.25 7.21
C LYS A 6 18.41 -31.67 6.87
N ALA A 7 17.65 -32.47 6.12
CA ALA A 7 16.19 -32.52 6.19
C ALA A 7 15.80 -33.71 7.08
N THR A 8 14.87 -33.52 8.02
CA THR A 8 13.81 -34.49 8.43
C THR A 8 12.97 -33.95 9.60
N PHE A 9 11.65 -33.93 9.39
CA PHE A 9 10.56 -34.33 10.30
C PHE A 9 10.60 -33.97 11.80
N SER A 10 9.62 -33.19 12.26
CA SER A 10 8.98 -33.33 13.58
C SER A 10 7.56 -32.70 13.51
N LEU A 11 6.52 -33.51 13.31
CA LEU A 11 5.59 -33.99 14.34
C LEU A 11 4.71 -32.88 14.95
N TYR A 12 3.48 -32.83 14.41
CA TYR A 12 2.20 -32.68 15.10
C TYR A 12 2.29 -32.74 16.63
N ILE A 13 1.88 -31.67 17.32
CA ILE A 13 1.28 -31.67 18.67
C ILE A 13 0.56 -30.31 18.82
N PHE A 14 -0.78 -30.36 18.78
CA PHE A 14 -1.66 -29.37 19.40
C PHE A 14 -1.43 -29.38 20.91
N PRO A 15 -1.61 -28.26 21.63
CA PRO A 15 -2.68 -28.33 22.62
C PRO A 15 -3.49 -27.03 22.84
N ILE A 16 -4.81 -27.24 22.99
CA ILE A 16 -5.60 -26.76 24.14
C ILE A 16 -5.61 -25.23 24.34
N PHE A 17 -6.48 -24.49 23.64
CA PHE A 17 -7.05 -23.25 24.20
C PHE A 17 -8.42 -22.82 23.62
N ASP A 18 -9.14 -23.71 22.94
CA ASP A 18 -10.43 -23.35 22.30
C ASP A 18 -11.63 -24.26 22.64
N TRP A 19 -11.67 -24.82 23.87
CA TRP A 19 -12.83 -25.59 24.36
C TRP A 19 -13.49 -24.96 25.60
N ILE A 20 -12.84 -24.06 26.32
CA ILE A 20 -13.32 -23.64 27.65
C ILE A 20 -14.46 -22.58 27.63
N PHE A 21 -14.82 -22.02 26.48
CA PHE A 21 -15.91 -21.02 26.41
C PHE A 21 -17.22 -21.51 25.76
N LEU A 22 -17.28 -22.74 25.23
CA LEU A 22 -18.46 -23.29 24.54
C LEU A 22 -19.22 -24.38 25.33
N MET A 23 -19.03 -24.47 26.64
CA MET A 23 -19.78 -25.40 27.50
C MET A 23 -20.19 -24.80 28.86
N LYS A 24 -20.74 -23.57 28.87
CA LYS A 24 -21.26 -22.94 30.10
C LYS A 24 -22.67 -22.32 29.99
N ARG A 25 -23.48 -22.79 29.03
CA ARG A 25 -24.92 -22.45 28.95
C ARG A 25 -25.86 -23.63 28.68
N ALA A 26 -25.49 -24.83 29.11
CA ALA A 26 -26.39 -25.99 29.07
C ALA A 26 -26.40 -26.74 30.41
N SER A 27 -26.75 -26.05 31.51
CA SER A 27 -27.29 -26.72 32.71
C SER A 27 -27.69 -25.69 33.77
N ARG A 28 -28.96 -25.30 33.77
CA ARG A 28 -29.80 -25.09 34.97
C ARG A 28 -31.26 -24.99 34.52
N LEU A 29 -31.85 -26.12 34.15
CA LEU A 29 -33.29 -26.33 34.30
C LEU A 29 -33.51 -27.78 34.77
N SER A 30 -34.00 -27.86 36.00
CA SER A 30 -34.91 -28.89 36.54
C SER A 30 -34.75 -30.34 36.09
N ALA A 31 -34.25 -31.16 37.02
CA ALA A 31 -34.66 -32.54 37.12
C ALA A 31 -36.16 -32.60 37.50
N LEU A 32 -36.98 -33.15 36.60
CA LEU A 32 -38.25 -33.78 36.92
C LEU A 32 -38.16 -35.21 36.38
N ALA A 33 -37.90 -36.17 37.27
CA ALA A 33 -37.85 -37.58 36.92
C ALA A 33 -39.26 -38.17 36.99
N VAL A 34 -39.78 -38.57 35.83
CA VAL A 34 -40.87 -39.53 35.68
C VAL A 34 -40.23 -40.91 35.58
N ILE A 35 -40.60 -41.84 36.47
CA ILE A 35 -40.37 -43.28 36.27
C ILE A 35 -41.66 -43.87 35.74
N ALA A 36 -41.53 -44.51 34.58
CA ALA A 36 -42.54 -45.30 33.91
C ALA A 36 -42.45 -46.79 34.31
N SER A 37 -43.58 -47.48 34.31
CA SER A 37 -43.81 -48.82 33.69
C SER A 37 -45.31 -49.15 33.88
N LEU A 38 -46.11 -49.42 32.82
CA LEU A 38 -46.23 -50.67 32.02
C LEU A 38 -46.43 -51.89 32.95
N THR A 39 -47.44 -52.78 32.86
CA THR A 39 -48.50 -53.06 31.88
C THR A 39 -49.42 -54.18 32.41
N PHE A 40 -50.67 -54.22 31.91
CA PHE A 40 -51.57 -55.36 31.64
C PHE A 40 -52.13 -56.28 32.75
N GLY A 41 -53.46 -56.47 32.70
CA GLY A 41 -54.11 -57.76 33.04
C GLY A 41 -55.46 -57.70 33.77
N GLY A 42 -56.57 -57.81 33.03
CA GLY A 42 -57.64 -58.79 33.31
C GLY A 42 -58.65 -58.58 34.44
N LEU A 43 -59.92 -58.50 34.00
CA LEU A 43 -61.04 -59.35 34.44
C LEU A 43 -61.62 -59.22 35.87
N THR A 44 -62.92 -58.90 35.89
CA THR A 44 -64.05 -59.47 36.66
C THR A 44 -64.90 -58.43 37.40
N ALA A 45 -66.19 -58.40 37.05
CA ALA A 45 -67.26 -58.02 37.96
C ALA A 45 -67.41 -59.14 39.02
N PRO A 46 -67.92 -58.88 40.25
CA PRO A 46 -69.36 -58.72 40.40
C PRO A 46 -69.83 -57.73 41.48
N ASN A 47 -71.10 -57.39 41.33
CA ASN A 47 -72.01 -56.86 42.35
C ASN A 47 -71.96 -57.64 43.67
N ALA A 48 -72.13 -56.94 44.79
CA ALA A 48 -72.91 -57.39 45.96
C ALA A 48 -73.29 -56.15 46.81
N PHE A 49 -74.56 -55.72 46.71
CA PHE A 49 -75.63 -55.92 47.69
C PHE A 49 -75.91 -54.72 48.63
N ALA A 50 -77.02 -54.05 48.28
CA ALA A 50 -78.18 -53.73 49.11
C ALA A 50 -78.08 -52.78 50.31
N ALA A 51 -78.87 -51.70 50.24
CA ALA A 51 -80.07 -51.47 51.06
C ALA A 51 -80.77 -50.21 50.49
N ASN A 52 -81.90 -50.36 49.83
CA ASN A 52 -83.26 -50.34 50.39
C ASN A 52 -83.87 -48.92 50.29
N ASN A 53 -84.89 -48.77 49.45
CA ASN A 53 -86.07 -47.93 49.69
C ASN A 53 -87.03 -48.04 48.50
N ASN A 54 -88.05 -48.87 48.62
CA ASN A 54 -89.45 -48.46 48.40
C ASN A 54 -90.42 -49.54 48.90
N PRO A 55 -91.56 -49.13 49.46
CA PRO A 55 -92.86 -49.61 48.96
C PRO A 55 -93.89 -48.45 48.98
N ALA A 56 -94.99 -48.37 48.24
CA ALA A 56 -95.87 -49.32 47.58
C ALA A 56 -96.74 -48.58 46.54
N ASP A 57 -97.34 -49.33 45.62
CA ASP A 57 -98.42 -48.95 44.67
C ASP A 57 -99.78 -48.76 45.41
N PRO A 58 -100.84 -48.09 44.87
CA PRO A 58 -101.61 -48.64 43.73
C PRO A 58 -102.19 -47.64 42.69
N ALA A 59 -102.20 -48.08 41.43
CA ALA A 59 -103.28 -48.05 40.42
C ALA A 59 -104.39 -46.96 40.42
N SER A 60 -104.62 -46.36 39.24
CA SER A 60 -105.97 -46.18 38.67
C SER A 60 -105.94 -46.12 37.13
N ALA A 61 -106.96 -46.74 36.52
CA ALA A 61 -107.12 -47.04 35.11
C ALA A 61 -107.85 -45.94 34.30
N ASN A 62 -107.65 -45.97 32.97
CA ASN A 62 -108.51 -45.52 31.86
C ASN A 62 -108.97 -44.04 31.85
N ASN A 63 -108.96 -43.27 30.75
CA ASN A 63 -109.39 -43.59 29.38
C ASN A 63 -108.88 -42.52 28.38
N ALA A 64 -108.87 -42.90 27.10
CA ALA A 64 -108.21 -42.29 25.94
C ALA A 64 -108.74 -40.93 25.42
N GLN A 65 -107.88 -40.25 24.62
CA GLN A 65 -108.12 -39.60 23.30
C GLN A 65 -107.46 -38.22 23.15
N ASN A 66 -106.25 -38.21 22.57
CA ASN A 66 -105.94 -37.49 21.32
C ASN A 66 -104.46 -37.71 20.95
N ALA A 67 -104.22 -38.16 19.72
CA ALA A 67 -102.89 -38.10 19.12
C ALA A 67 -102.53 -36.64 18.80
N PRO A 68 -101.26 -36.26 19.00
CA PRO A 68 -100.53 -35.55 17.97
C PRO A 68 -99.23 -36.28 17.62
N ASP A 69 -98.83 -36.15 16.37
CA ASP A 69 -97.64 -36.78 15.80
C ASP A 69 -96.35 -36.48 16.59
N ALA A 70 -95.64 -37.56 16.92
CA ALA A 70 -94.21 -37.72 17.24
C ALA A 70 -93.38 -36.53 17.85
N PRO A 71 -93.02 -36.56 19.15
CA PRO A 71 -92.04 -35.63 19.75
C PRO A 71 -90.55 -35.93 19.45
N ALA A 72 -90.23 -37.00 18.70
CA ALA A 72 -88.84 -37.44 18.51
C ALA A 72 -88.08 -36.73 17.36
N ASN A 73 -88.79 -36.25 16.33
CA ASN A 73 -88.15 -35.70 15.13
C ASN A 73 -87.68 -34.24 15.32
N ASP A 74 -88.47 -33.44 16.04
CA ASP A 74 -88.09 -32.04 16.36
C ASP A 74 -86.91 -31.99 17.33
N ALA A 75 -86.89 -32.86 18.35
CA ALA A 75 -85.77 -32.96 19.29
C ALA A 75 -84.45 -33.36 18.60
N LEU A 76 -84.50 -34.26 17.60
CA LEU A 76 -83.32 -34.63 16.81
C LEU A 76 -82.85 -33.48 15.92
N LYS A 77 -83.79 -32.77 15.29
CA LYS A 77 -83.47 -31.61 14.45
C LYS A 77 -82.82 -30.50 15.27
N ASP A 78 -83.36 -30.20 16.45
CA ASP A 78 -82.81 -29.21 17.36
C ASP A 78 -81.43 -29.62 17.91
N ALA A 79 -81.26 -30.90 18.25
CA ALA A 79 -79.95 -31.44 18.65
C ALA A 79 -78.91 -31.31 17.54
N LYS A 80 -79.27 -31.64 16.29
CA LYS A 80 -78.37 -31.51 15.12
C LYS A 80 -78.00 -30.05 14.90
N LYS A 81 -78.97 -29.13 14.95
CA LYS A 81 -78.72 -27.69 14.83
C LYS A 81 -77.76 -27.20 15.92
N ALA A 82 -77.99 -27.56 17.17
CA ALA A 82 -77.14 -27.17 18.29
C ALA A 82 -75.71 -27.74 18.19
N ALA A 83 -75.55 -28.98 17.71
CA ALA A 83 -74.23 -29.57 17.48
C ALA A 83 -73.49 -28.88 16.33
N THR A 84 -74.18 -28.54 15.24
CA THR A 84 -73.62 -27.84 14.09
C THR A 84 -73.18 -26.43 14.48
N GLU A 85 -74.00 -25.69 15.22
CA GLU A 85 -73.64 -24.36 15.75
C GLU A 85 -72.43 -24.42 16.69
N ALA A 86 -72.33 -25.46 17.52
CA ALA A 86 -71.16 -25.69 18.35
C ALA A 86 -69.89 -25.93 17.50
N ALA A 87 -69.98 -26.73 16.43
CA ALA A 87 -68.85 -26.96 15.52
C ALA A 87 -68.41 -25.67 14.82
N ASP A 88 -69.37 -24.89 14.31
CA ASP A 88 -69.10 -23.63 13.62
C ASP A 88 -68.44 -22.59 14.54
N ALA A 89 -68.90 -22.51 15.80
CA ALA A 89 -68.26 -21.65 16.79
C ALA A 89 -66.80 -22.04 17.06
N VAL A 90 -66.48 -23.35 17.09
CA VAL A 90 -65.10 -23.82 17.28
C VAL A 90 -64.23 -23.52 16.06
N LEU A 91 -64.75 -23.72 14.84
CA LEU A 91 -64.02 -23.41 13.60
C LEU A 91 -63.77 -21.90 13.45
N ALA A 92 -64.70 -21.04 13.89
CA ALA A 92 -64.48 -19.60 13.96
C ALA A 92 -63.34 -19.24 14.91
N LEU A 93 -63.31 -19.84 16.11
CA LEU A 93 -62.21 -19.65 17.08
C LEU A 93 -60.86 -20.14 16.53
N VAL A 94 -60.83 -21.25 15.80
CA VAL A 94 -59.61 -21.76 15.13
C VAL A 94 -59.03 -20.69 14.20
N LYS A 95 -59.90 -20.05 13.40
CA LYS A 95 -59.49 -18.99 12.47
C LYS A 95 -58.94 -17.78 13.23
N GLU A 96 -59.65 -17.30 14.25
CA GLU A 96 -59.20 -16.18 15.09
C GLU A 96 -57.83 -16.45 15.72
N LEU A 97 -57.60 -17.66 16.25
CA LEU A 97 -56.32 -18.01 16.86
C LEU A 97 -55.19 -18.12 15.86
N THR A 98 -55.47 -18.63 14.67
CA THR A 98 -54.50 -18.70 13.58
C THR A 98 -54.07 -17.30 13.16
N ASP A 99 -55.01 -16.35 13.08
CA ASP A 99 -54.71 -14.96 12.74
C ASP A 99 -54.01 -14.22 13.89
N LEU A 100 -54.44 -14.43 15.14
CA LEU A 100 -53.77 -13.90 16.33
C LEU A 100 -52.31 -14.37 16.40
N ALA A 101 -52.06 -15.67 16.21
CA ALA A 101 -50.72 -16.24 16.28
C ALA A 101 -49.74 -15.59 15.28
N LYS A 102 -50.21 -15.16 14.10
CA LYS A 102 -49.38 -14.44 13.11
C LYS A 102 -48.87 -13.09 13.63
N THR A 103 -49.58 -12.48 14.56
CA THR A 103 -49.25 -11.16 15.15
C THR A 103 -48.35 -11.25 16.39
N LYS A 104 -48.17 -12.46 16.93
CA LYS A 104 -47.41 -12.72 18.16
C LYS A 104 -45.98 -13.14 17.87
N GLU A 105 -45.08 -12.92 18.84
CA GLU A 105 -43.72 -13.42 18.77
C GLU A 105 -43.73 -14.96 18.70
N GLN A 106 -42.96 -15.52 17.76
CA GLN A 106 -42.95 -16.95 17.45
C GLN A 106 -42.04 -17.74 18.40
N THR A 107 -42.38 -17.73 19.68
CA THR A 107 -41.68 -18.53 20.71
C THR A 107 -41.90 -20.03 20.49
N ALA A 108 -41.09 -20.87 21.13
CA ALA A 108 -41.26 -22.33 21.06
C ALA A 108 -42.67 -22.77 21.51
N GLU A 109 -43.21 -22.10 22.53
CA GLU A 109 -44.57 -22.35 23.06
C GLU A 109 -45.66 -21.94 22.06
N VAL A 110 -45.51 -20.80 21.37
CA VAL A 110 -46.45 -20.36 20.34
C VAL A 110 -46.43 -21.29 19.13
N LYS A 111 -45.24 -21.73 18.69
CA LYS A 111 -45.11 -22.68 17.57
C LYS A 111 -45.74 -24.04 17.88
N ASP A 112 -45.52 -24.56 19.09
CA ASP A 112 -46.15 -25.80 19.56
C ASP A 112 -47.68 -25.65 19.64
N ALA A 113 -48.17 -24.51 20.15
CA ALA A 113 -49.60 -24.21 20.20
C ALA A 113 -50.22 -24.16 18.79
N VAL A 114 -49.58 -23.48 17.84
CA VAL A 114 -50.03 -23.42 16.43
C VAL A 114 -50.06 -24.79 15.79
N GLY A 115 -49.06 -25.64 16.05
CA GLY A 115 -49.02 -27.02 15.55
C GLY A 115 -50.19 -27.90 16.03
N LYS A 116 -50.83 -27.54 17.16
CA LYS A 116 -51.99 -28.26 17.71
C LYS A 116 -53.34 -27.73 17.21
N ILE A 117 -53.38 -26.56 16.57
CA ILE A 117 -54.63 -25.97 16.05
C ILE A 117 -55.18 -26.77 14.86
N GLU A 118 -54.33 -27.16 13.90
CA GLU A 118 -54.79 -27.88 12.70
C GLU A 118 -55.37 -29.26 13.01
N PRO A 119 -54.78 -30.10 13.88
CA PRO A 119 -55.41 -31.36 14.31
C PRO A 119 -56.79 -31.17 14.95
N ILE A 120 -56.97 -30.11 15.76
CA ILE A 120 -58.27 -29.78 16.37
C ILE A 120 -59.28 -29.38 15.30
N ARG A 121 -58.86 -28.56 14.33
CA ARG A 121 -59.70 -28.17 13.19
C ARG A 121 -60.18 -29.39 12.40
N SER A 122 -59.27 -30.27 12.00
CA SER A 122 -59.63 -31.49 11.26
C SER A 122 -60.58 -32.40 12.05
N ALA A 123 -60.36 -32.56 13.35
CA ALA A 123 -61.25 -33.35 14.21
C ALA A 123 -62.66 -32.76 14.27
N VAL A 124 -62.79 -31.43 14.36
CA VAL A 124 -64.09 -30.74 14.42
C VAL A 124 -64.80 -30.78 13.06
N GLU A 125 -64.09 -30.61 11.94
CA GLU A 125 -64.66 -30.77 10.59
C GLU A 125 -65.17 -32.21 10.38
N GLN A 126 -64.43 -33.22 10.85
CA GLN A 126 -64.84 -34.62 10.77
C GLN A 126 -66.05 -34.93 11.67
N LEU A 127 -66.10 -34.39 12.89
CA LEU A 127 -67.24 -34.52 13.79
C LEU A 127 -68.48 -33.82 13.22
N LYS A 128 -68.32 -32.64 12.61
CA LYS A 128 -69.40 -31.91 11.95
C LYS A 128 -70.02 -32.73 10.81
N GLY A 129 -69.20 -33.38 9.99
CA GLY A 129 -69.68 -34.28 8.93
C GLY A 129 -70.46 -35.49 9.44
N GLN A 130 -70.27 -35.90 10.69
CA GLN A 130 -71.00 -37.03 11.31
C GLN A 130 -72.35 -36.64 11.92
N ILE A 131 -72.60 -35.34 12.17
CA ILE A 131 -73.85 -34.86 12.80
C ILE A 131 -75.07 -35.23 11.95
N GLU A 132 -74.99 -35.03 10.63
CA GLU A 132 -76.10 -35.32 9.73
C GLU A 132 -76.38 -36.82 9.62
N ALA A 133 -75.32 -37.65 9.67
CA ALA A 133 -75.39 -39.10 9.56
C ALA A 133 -75.98 -39.82 10.79
N LYS A 134 -75.99 -39.17 11.97
CA LYS A 134 -76.61 -39.73 13.19
C LYS A 134 -78.14 -39.68 13.12
N THR A 135 -78.80 -40.75 13.52
CA THR A 135 -80.27 -40.91 13.45
C THR A 135 -80.96 -40.76 14.80
N ASP A 136 -80.21 -40.57 15.88
CA ASP A 136 -80.69 -40.53 17.25
C ASP A 136 -80.12 -39.34 18.04
N VAL A 137 -80.89 -38.83 19.01
CA VAL A 137 -80.53 -37.64 19.81
C VAL A 137 -79.30 -37.89 20.67
N ALA A 138 -79.15 -39.11 21.22
CA ALA A 138 -78.03 -39.48 22.07
C ALA A 138 -76.70 -39.42 21.30
N GLY A 139 -76.65 -39.98 20.09
CA GLY A 139 -75.48 -39.91 19.22
C GLY A 139 -75.10 -38.47 18.82
N VAL A 140 -76.07 -37.61 18.55
CA VAL A 140 -75.81 -36.18 18.26
C VAL A 140 -75.29 -35.43 19.50
N THR A 141 -75.83 -35.74 20.68
CA THR A 141 -75.42 -35.14 21.96
C THR A 141 -73.99 -35.55 22.33
N GLU A 142 -73.60 -36.78 22.05
CA GLU A 142 -72.23 -37.27 22.23
C GLU A 142 -71.25 -36.50 21.31
N ILE A 143 -71.60 -36.33 20.03
CA ILE A 143 -70.78 -35.53 19.09
C ILE A 143 -70.63 -34.09 19.57
N LYS A 144 -71.72 -33.46 20.04
CA LYS A 144 -71.67 -32.11 20.63
C LYS A 144 -70.73 -32.04 21.83
N THR A 145 -70.74 -33.06 22.70
CA THR A 145 -69.84 -33.15 23.85
C THR A 145 -68.37 -33.26 23.44
N GLN A 146 -68.07 -34.02 22.38
CA GLN A 146 -66.72 -34.11 21.81
C GLN A 146 -66.26 -32.76 21.22
N ILE A 147 -67.15 -32.05 20.53
CA ILE A 147 -66.87 -30.69 20.00
C ILE A 147 -66.58 -29.71 21.15
N GLU A 148 -67.36 -29.75 22.24
CA GLU A 148 -67.14 -28.89 23.42
C GLU A 148 -65.83 -29.22 24.15
N THR A 149 -65.42 -30.49 24.15
CA THR A 149 -64.09 -30.90 24.65
C THR A 149 -62.98 -30.25 23.82
N LYS A 150 -63.10 -30.27 22.48
CA LYS A 150 -62.15 -29.61 21.57
C LYS A 150 -62.14 -28.09 21.69
N LYS A 151 -63.29 -27.47 21.96
CA LYS A 151 -63.37 -26.04 22.30
C LYS A 151 -62.54 -25.70 23.54
N THR A 152 -62.53 -26.58 24.54
CA THR A 152 -61.78 -26.39 25.78
C THR A 152 -60.26 -26.47 25.52
N GLU A 153 -59.81 -27.47 24.75
CA GLU A 153 -58.40 -27.57 24.30
C GLU A 153 -57.96 -26.30 23.55
N LEU A 154 -58.79 -25.82 22.61
CA LEU A 154 -58.53 -24.62 21.83
C LEU A 154 -58.42 -23.35 22.69
N THR A 155 -59.24 -23.26 23.74
CA THR A 155 -59.22 -22.13 24.69
C THR A 155 -57.91 -22.09 25.51
N GLN A 156 -57.33 -23.25 25.84
CA GLN A 156 -56.02 -23.29 26.49
C GLN A 156 -54.91 -22.79 25.55
N LEU A 157 -54.96 -23.18 24.27
CA LEU A 157 -54.05 -22.67 23.25
C LEU A 157 -54.19 -21.15 23.07
N LYS A 158 -55.42 -20.63 23.12
CA LYS A 158 -55.68 -19.18 23.12
C LYS A 158 -54.91 -18.46 24.21
N THR A 159 -54.98 -18.94 25.45
CA THR A 159 -54.27 -18.31 26.58
C THR A 159 -52.75 -18.32 26.38
N VAL A 160 -52.19 -19.39 25.81
CA VAL A 160 -50.75 -19.47 25.49
C VAL A 160 -50.38 -18.42 24.44
N ILE A 161 -51.19 -18.30 23.38
CA ILE A 161 -50.97 -17.33 22.30
C ILE A 161 -51.19 -15.88 22.76
N GLU A 162 -52.16 -15.62 23.65
CA GLU A 162 -52.41 -14.28 24.21
C GLU A 162 -51.33 -13.81 25.17
N LYS A 163 -50.80 -14.72 26.00
CA LYS A 163 -49.67 -14.45 26.91
C LYS A 163 -48.37 -14.16 26.17
N ALA A 164 -48.23 -14.64 24.93
CA ALA A 164 -47.08 -14.31 24.12
C ALA A 164 -47.02 -12.80 23.87
N ALA A 165 -45.81 -12.25 24.00
CA ALA A 165 -45.55 -10.87 23.65
C ALA A 165 -46.01 -10.61 22.22
N ASN A 166 -46.56 -9.42 21.98
CA ASN A 166 -46.76 -8.97 20.61
C ASN A 166 -45.42 -9.07 19.90
N LYS A 167 -45.41 -9.54 18.66
CA LYS A 167 -44.22 -9.38 17.84
C LYS A 167 -43.94 -7.88 17.85
N PRO A 168 -42.76 -7.41 18.29
CA PRO A 168 -42.43 -6.02 18.06
C PRO A 168 -42.53 -5.86 16.54
N ALA A 169 -43.47 -5.04 16.10
CA ALA A 169 -43.36 -4.46 14.79
C ALA A 169 -42.16 -3.51 14.90
N GLU A 170 -40.94 -4.05 14.85
CA GLU A 170 -39.82 -3.27 14.37
C GLU A 170 -40.19 -2.95 12.93
N ASP A 171 -40.70 -1.74 12.75
CA ASP A 171 -41.08 -1.21 11.46
C ASP A 171 -39.84 -1.39 10.59
N LEU A 172 -39.92 -2.20 9.54
CA LEU A 172 -38.81 -2.43 8.60
C LEU A 172 -38.08 -1.12 8.24
N PRO A 173 -38.75 0.03 8.00
CA PRO A 173 -38.09 1.33 7.87
C PRO A 173 -37.27 1.78 9.09
N GLU A 174 -37.76 1.61 10.32
CA GLU A 174 -36.99 1.94 11.54
C GLU A 174 -35.77 1.04 11.70
N ALA A 175 -35.92 -0.27 11.47
CA ALA A 175 -34.82 -1.22 11.51
C ALA A 175 -33.74 -0.87 10.46
N LYS A 176 -34.16 -0.55 9.22
CA LYS A 176 -33.24 -0.09 8.17
C LYS A 176 -32.53 1.19 8.57
N LYS A 177 -33.25 2.17 9.13
CA LYS A 177 -32.68 3.44 9.56
C LYS A 177 -31.65 3.26 10.67
N ALA A 178 -31.93 2.41 11.66
CA ALA A 178 -31.00 2.10 12.75
C ALA A 178 -29.71 1.42 12.24
N ALA A 179 -29.86 0.47 11.31
CA ALA A 179 -28.73 -0.22 10.69
C ALA A 179 -27.88 0.68 9.82
N THR A 180 -28.50 1.51 8.99
CA THR A 180 -27.79 2.51 8.18
C THR A 180 -27.03 3.50 9.08
N LYS A 181 -27.65 3.99 10.16
CA LYS A 181 -26.98 4.87 11.13
C LYS A 181 -25.76 4.20 11.77
N THR A 182 -25.87 2.92 12.13
CA THR A 182 -24.75 2.15 12.69
C THR A 182 -23.61 2.01 11.67
N ALA A 183 -23.94 1.81 10.39
CA ALA A 183 -22.97 1.78 9.30
C ALA A 183 -22.28 3.15 9.12
N ASP A 184 -23.03 4.26 9.18
CA ASP A 184 -22.50 5.62 9.10
C ASP A 184 -21.51 5.90 10.25
N GLU A 185 -21.86 5.52 11.48
CA GLU A 185 -20.99 5.66 12.64
C GLU A 185 -19.71 4.82 12.50
N ALA A 186 -19.80 3.59 11.99
CA ALA A 186 -18.63 2.74 11.73
C ALA A 186 -17.67 3.37 10.72
N ILE A 187 -18.20 3.93 9.62
CA ILE A 187 -17.41 4.63 8.59
C ILE A 187 -16.72 5.85 9.19
N SER A 188 -17.47 6.69 9.92
CA SER A 188 -16.92 7.89 10.55
C SER A 188 -15.80 7.56 11.55
N LEU A 189 -15.96 6.51 12.36
CA LEU A 189 -14.92 6.08 13.30
C LEU A 189 -13.68 5.55 12.59
N ALA A 190 -13.86 4.83 11.49
CA ALA A 190 -12.74 4.34 10.69
C ALA A 190 -11.96 5.50 10.05
N ASP A 191 -12.67 6.49 9.49
CA ASP A 191 -12.04 7.70 8.92
C ASP A 191 -11.27 8.49 9.99
N ASP A 192 -11.86 8.67 11.17
CA ASP A 192 -11.18 9.28 12.32
C ASP A 192 -9.92 8.51 12.73
N ALA A 193 -9.97 7.17 12.74
CA ALA A 193 -8.82 6.33 13.08
C ALA A 193 -7.67 6.53 12.08
N VAL A 194 -7.99 6.53 10.78
CA VAL A 194 -7.00 6.77 9.70
C VAL A 194 -6.42 8.17 9.81
N ALA A 195 -7.24 9.19 10.08
CA ALA A 195 -6.77 10.55 10.30
C ALA A 195 -5.87 10.69 11.54
N ALA A 196 -6.21 9.99 12.63
CA ALA A 196 -5.38 9.96 13.84
C ALA A 196 -4.02 9.29 13.59
N ALA A 197 -4.00 8.20 12.82
CA ALA A 197 -2.77 7.47 12.48
C ALA A 197 -1.74 8.33 11.72
N ALA A 198 -2.18 9.33 10.96
CA ALA A 198 -1.28 10.24 10.24
C ALA A 198 -0.33 11.03 11.17
N LYS A 199 -0.67 11.14 12.46
CA LYS A 199 0.14 11.82 13.49
C LYS A 199 1.05 10.87 14.27
N LYS A 200 0.95 9.56 14.03
CA LYS A 200 1.65 8.51 14.76
C LYS A 200 2.82 7.94 13.95
N ASP A 201 3.64 7.12 14.58
CA ASP A 201 4.66 6.33 13.87
C ASP A 201 4.02 5.47 12.77
N THR A 202 4.54 5.59 11.54
CA THR A 202 3.93 4.97 10.36
C THR A 202 4.05 3.44 10.35
N ALA A 203 5.14 2.88 10.88
CA ALA A 203 5.32 1.44 10.94
C ALA A 203 4.43 0.81 12.01
N ALA A 204 4.34 1.44 13.18
CA ALA A 204 3.51 0.97 14.29
C ALA A 204 2.00 1.13 14.01
N ALA A 205 1.59 2.15 13.26
CA ALA A 205 0.17 2.39 12.97
C ALA A 205 -0.37 1.52 11.82
N LYS A 206 0.48 0.87 11.02
CA LYS A 206 0.10 0.22 9.76
C LYS A 206 -1.03 -0.80 9.94
N ASP A 207 -0.86 -1.76 10.85
CA ASP A 207 -1.82 -2.86 11.03
C ASP A 207 -3.18 -2.34 11.53
N HIS A 208 -3.18 -1.30 12.36
CA HIS A 208 -4.40 -0.68 12.85
C HIS A 208 -5.12 0.14 11.76
N VAL A 209 -4.37 0.79 10.86
CA VAL A 209 -4.93 1.47 9.69
C VAL A 209 -5.56 0.47 8.72
N GLU A 210 -4.92 -0.67 8.48
CA GLU A 210 -5.51 -1.76 7.68
C GLU A 210 -6.81 -2.26 8.31
N LYS A 211 -6.83 -2.46 9.63
CA LYS A 211 -8.05 -2.85 10.36
C LYS A 211 -9.17 -1.81 10.23
N ALA A 212 -8.86 -0.51 10.39
CA ALA A 212 -9.84 0.56 10.22
C ALA A 212 -10.43 0.60 8.79
N ASN A 213 -9.57 0.45 7.77
CA ASN A 213 -10.01 0.43 6.37
C ASN A 213 -10.88 -0.80 6.05
N ALA A 214 -10.56 -1.97 6.62
CA ALA A 214 -11.38 -3.17 6.48
C ALA A 214 -12.78 -2.97 7.10
N ALA A 215 -12.84 -2.37 8.29
CA ALA A 215 -14.09 -2.01 8.95
C ALA A 215 -14.92 -1.02 8.11
N LYS A 216 -14.30 0.03 7.58
CA LYS A 216 -14.95 0.99 6.67
C LYS A 216 -15.59 0.27 5.47
N LYS A 217 -14.82 -0.57 4.79
CA LYS A 217 -15.28 -1.33 3.64
C LYS A 217 -16.46 -2.24 3.98
N ALA A 218 -16.40 -2.95 5.11
CA ALA A 218 -17.50 -3.81 5.55
C ALA A 218 -18.79 -3.01 5.79
N ALA A 219 -18.70 -1.82 6.38
CA ALA A 219 -19.84 -0.94 6.61
C ALA A 219 -20.41 -0.37 5.29
N GLU A 220 -19.55 0.04 4.35
CA GLU A 220 -19.95 0.50 3.02
C GLU A 220 -20.66 -0.59 2.21
N GLU A 221 -20.17 -1.84 2.27
CA GLU A 221 -20.80 -2.98 1.59
C GLU A 221 -22.13 -3.43 2.22
N ALA A 222 -22.33 -3.16 3.51
CA ALA A 222 -23.56 -3.51 4.23
C ALA A 222 -24.71 -2.54 3.94
N LYS A 223 -24.43 -1.24 3.73
CA LYS A 223 -25.44 -0.21 3.40
C LYS A 223 -26.41 -0.59 2.27
N PRO A 224 -25.96 -0.93 1.06
CA PRO A 224 -26.87 -1.29 -0.03
C PRO A 224 -27.67 -2.57 0.28
N LYS A 225 -27.12 -3.49 1.09
CA LYS A 225 -27.80 -4.71 1.53
C LYS A 225 -28.90 -4.43 2.55
N ILE A 226 -28.69 -3.46 3.45
CA ILE A 226 -29.70 -2.96 4.39
C ILE A 226 -30.84 -2.30 3.61
N GLU A 227 -30.51 -1.44 2.63
CA GLU A 227 -31.51 -0.74 1.83
C GLU A 227 -32.35 -1.72 0.99
N ALA A 228 -31.71 -2.72 0.38
CA ALA A 228 -32.37 -3.75 -0.44
C ALA A 228 -33.14 -4.81 0.37
N ALA A 229 -32.95 -4.89 1.69
CA ALA A 229 -33.57 -5.90 2.55
C ALA A 229 -35.11 -5.84 2.47
N LYS A 230 -35.77 -7.00 2.31
CA LYS A 230 -37.24 -7.09 2.24
C LYS A 230 -37.86 -7.50 3.57
N THR A 231 -37.05 -8.06 4.47
CA THR A 231 -37.49 -8.58 5.77
C THR A 231 -36.66 -7.99 6.90
N ALA A 232 -37.21 -8.00 8.12
CA ALA A 232 -36.49 -7.57 9.31
C ALA A 232 -35.33 -8.52 9.66
N GLU A 233 -35.45 -9.82 9.36
CA GLU A 233 -34.34 -10.77 9.54
C GLU A 233 -33.12 -10.42 8.67
N ASP A 234 -33.34 -10.02 7.42
CA ASP A 234 -32.26 -9.59 6.51
C ASP A 234 -31.54 -8.34 7.06
N VAL A 235 -32.30 -7.36 7.56
CA VAL A 235 -31.74 -6.17 8.20
C VAL A 235 -30.93 -6.56 9.44
N LYS A 236 -31.43 -7.47 10.28
CA LYS A 236 -30.74 -7.93 11.49
C LYS A 236 -29.44 -8.68 11.18
N ALA A 237 -29.37 -9.40 10.06
CA ALA A 237 -28.12 -10.02 9.61
C ALA A 237 -27.08 -8.96 9.25
N GLN A 238 -27.48 -7.91 8.52
CA GLN A 238 -26.58 -6.79 8.19
C GLN A 238 -26.25 -5.91 9.41
N GLN A 239 -27.18 -5.76 10.36
CA GLN A 239 -26.97 -5.07 11.63
C GLN A 239 -25.75 -5.64 12.37
N LYS A 240 -25.62 -6.97 12.44
CA LYS A 240 -24.47 -7.63 13.07
C LYS A 240 -23.15 -7.31 12.36
N VAL A 241 -23.17 -7.22 11.03
CA VAL A 241 -21.98 -6.88 10.23
C VAL A 241 -21.53 -5.44 10.54
N VAL A 242 -22.47 -4.49 10.58
CA VAL A 242 -22.13 -3.08 10.84
C VAL A 242 -21.78 -2.82 12.30
N GLU A 243 -22.35 -3.57 13.25
CA GLU A 243 -21.93 -3.53 14.66
C GLU A 243 -20.50 -4.05 14.84
N GLN A 244 -20.15 -5.15 14.18
CA GLN A 244 -18.78 -5.67 14.20
C GLN A 244 -17.80 -4.68 13.56
N ALA A 245 -18.15 -4.12 12.41
CA ALA A 245 -17.34 -3.08 11.76
C ALA A 245 -17.14 -1.86 12.66
N LYS A 246 -18.20 -1.41 13.35
CA LYS A 246 -18.12 -0.31 14.32
C LYS A 246 -17.16 -0.64 15.47
N ALA A 247 -17.25 -1.84 16.03
CA ALA A 247 -16.35 -2.29 17.10
C ALA A 247 -14.89 -2.36 16.65
N ASP A 248 -14.65 -2.86 15.43
CA ASP A 248 -13.30 -2.94 14.86
C ASP A 248 -12.71 -1.57 14.55
N ALA A 249 -13.51 -0.65 14.02
CA ALA A 249 -13.10 0.74 13.79
C ALA A 249 -12.76 1.46 15.10
N GLN A 250 -13.60 1.31 16.13
CA GLN A 250 -13.35 1.88 17.46
C GLN A 250 -12.08 1.29 18.09
N SER A 251 -11.92 -0.04 18.03
CA SER A 251 -10.72 -0.71 18.52
C SER A 251 -9.45 -0.22 17.81
N ALA A 252 -9.50 -0.05 16.49
CA ALA A 252 -8.37 0.50 15.74
C ALA A 252 -8.05 1.94 16.18
N LYS A 253 -9.08 2.79 16.32
CA LYS A 253 -8.93 4.18 16.80
C LYS A 253 -8.27 4.25 18.19
N ASP A 254 -8.72 3.41 19.11
CA ASP A 254 -8.21 3.37 20.48
C ASP A 254 -6.78 2.84 20.56
N GLU A 255 -6.42 1.82 19.78
CA GLU A 255 -5.03 1.34 19.70
C GLU A 255 -4.12 2.40 19.06
N ILE A 256 -4.56 3.05 17.97
CA ILE A 256 -3.82 4.14 17.34
C ILE A 256 -3.58 5.29 18.32
N ALA A 257 -4.56 5.62 19.16
CA ALA A 257 -4.42 6.68 20.16
C ALA A 257 -3.30 6.39 21.18
N LYS A 258 -3.06 5.11 21.52
CA LYS A 258 -1.99 4.67 22.44
C LYS A 258 -0.60 4.68 21.81
N LEU A 259 -0.50 4.72 20.48
CA LEU A 259 0.78 4.77 19.79
C LEU A 259 1.51 6.08 20.11
N ALA A 260 2.84 6.00 20.14
CA ALA A 260 3.68 7.19 20.22
C ALA A 260 3.40 8.09 19.01
N ASP A 261 3.31 9.39 19.27
CA ASP A 261 3.28 10.38 18.20
C ASP A 261 4.54 10.22 17.36
N LYS A 262 4.42 10.48 16.05
CA LYS A 262 5.58 10.58 15.17
C LYS A 262 6.52 11.58 15.82
N LYS A 263 7.71 11.11 16.23
CA LYS A 263 8.69 11.95 16.91
C LYS A 263 8.86 13.21 16.07
N ALA A 264 8.49 14.36 16.63
CA ALA A 264 8.76 15.63 15.94
C ALA A 264 10.27 15.67 15.73
N ASP A 265 10.70 15.78 14.48
CA ASP A 265 12.09 16.07 14.17
C ASP A 265 12.39 17.42 14.81
N THR A 266 12.91 17.41 16.03
CA THR A 266 13.33 18.65 16.67
C THR A 266 14.43 19.21 15.77
N GLY A 267 14.43 20.52 15.48
CA GLY A 267 15.44 21.11 14.59
C GLY A 267 16.89 20.79 15.01
N LYS A 268 17.09 20.48 16.30
CA LYS A 268 18.34 19.96 16.88
C LYS A 268 18.72 18.57 16.34
N ASP A 269 17.77 17.64 16.27
CA ASP A 269 17.98 16.27 15.76
C ASP A 269 18.32 16.30 14.25
N ILE A 270 17.68 17.18 13.47
CA ILE A 270 18.02 17.38 12.05
C ILE A 270 19.43 17.98 11.91
N ALA A 271 19.79 18.97 12.71
CA ALA A 271 21.12 19.59 12.64
C ALA A 271 22.23 18.58 12.96
N GLU A 272 22.03 17.73 13.96
CA GLU A 272 22.98 16.68 14.32
C GLU A 272 23.07 15.58 13.23
N ALA A 273 21.93 15.17 12.67
CA ALA A 273 21.87 14.26 11.54
C ALA A 273 22.59 14.82 10.29
N LYS A 274 22.37 16.11 9.99
CA LYS A 274 23.06 16.81 8.88
C LYS A 274 24.56 16.80 9.09
N LYS A 275 25.02 17.11 10.31
CA LYS A 275 26.45 17.11 10.63
C LYS A 275 27.08 15.74 10.44
N ALA A 276 26.43 14.67 10.92
CA ALA A 276 26.90 13.30 10.76
C ALA A 276 26.94 12.87 9.29
N ALA A 277 25.87 13.13 8.53
CA ALA A 277 25.80 12.80 7.11
C ALA A 277 26.84 13.59 6.28
N THR A 278 27.04 14.88 6.58
CA THR A 278 28.07 15.70 5.94
C THR A 278 29.47 15.18 6.23
N ALA A 279 29.75 14.72 7.45
CA ALA A 279 31.05 14.14 7.79
C ALA A 279 31.37 12.90 6.95
N ILE A 280 30.37 12.03 6.69
CA ILE A 280 30.52 10.87 5.81
C ILE A 280 30.82 11.30 4.37
N ALA A 281 30.11 12.31 3.86
CA ALA A 281 30.36 12.84 2.52
C ALA A 281 31.77 13.44 2.40
N ASP A 282 32.22 14.17 3.43
CA ASP A 282 33.58 14.73 3.48
C ASP A 282 34.65 13.63 3.51
N GLU A 283 34.40 12.55 4.24
CA GLU A 283 35.29 11.39 4.27
C GLU A 283 35.32 10.66 2.91
N ALA A 284 34.19 10.52 2.23
CA ALA A 284 34.11 9.96 0.88
C ALA A 284 34.94 10.77 -0.13
N ILE A 285 34.83 12.10 -0.09
CA ILE A 285 35.61 13.03 -0.92
C ILE A 285 37.10 12.84 -0.64
N LYS A 286 37.50 12.81 0.64
CA LYS A 286 38.88 12.60 1.04
C LYS A 286 39.44 11.27 0.53
N VAL A 287 38.70 10.17 0.69
CA VAL A 287 39.13 8.85 0.21
C VAL A 287 39.27 8.82 -1.32
N ALA A 288 38.36 9.48 -2.04
CA ALA A 288 38.44 9.60 -3.49
C ALA A 288 39.68 10.40 -3.92
N ASP A 289 39.99 11.51 -3.24
CA ASP A 289 41.19 12.30 -3.51
C ASP A 289 42.48 11.51 -3.23
N GLU A 290 42.50 10.73 -2.15
CA GLU A 290 43.60 9.81 -1.84
C GLU A 290 43.76 8.72 -2.91
N ALA A 291 42.66 8.20 -3.45
CA ALA A 291 42.69 7.21 -4.54
C ALA A 291 43.32 7.79 -5.82
N VAL A 292 42.91 9.01 -6.21
CA VAL A 292 43.46 9.72 -7.36
C VAL A 292 44.95 10.01 -7.16
N ALA A 293 45.34 10.45 -5.95
CA ALA A 293 46.74 10.68 -5.63
C ALA A 293 47.58 9.39 -5.63
N ALA A 294 47.02 8.27 -5.17
CA ALA A 294 47.68 6.96 -5.21
C ALA A 294 47.87 6.47 -6.65
N ALA A 295 46.88 6.69 -7.51
CA ALA A 295 46.95 6.32 -8.93
C ALA A 295 48.09 7.00 -9.68
N ALA A 296 48.50 8.20 -9.26
CA ALA A 296 49.64 8.90 -9.86
C ALA A 296 50.97 8.13 -9.74
N LYS A 297 51.06 7.15 -8.83
CA LYS A 297 52.24 6.30 -8.62
C LYS A 297 52.16 4.96 -9.39
N LYS A 298 51.04 4.69 -10.05
CA LYS A 298 50.75 3.43 -10.75
C LYS A 298 50.84 3.60 -12.25
N ASP A 299 50.79 2.49 -12.98
CA ASP A 299 50.64 2.53 -14.44
C ASP A 299 49.40 3.33 -14.86
N ALA A 300 49.58 4.33 -15.73
CA ALA A 300 48.53 5.29 -16.08
C ALA A 300 47.41 4.67 -16.90
N ALA A 301 47.72 3.70 -17.78
CA ALA A 301 46.72 3.04 -18.60
C ALA A 301 45.85 2.10 -17.76
N ALA A 302 46.46 1.34 -16.86
CA ALA A 302 45.76 0.44 -15.94
C ALA A 302 44.97 1.20 -14.85
N ALA A 303 45.44 2.38 -14.43
CA ALA A 303 44.77 3.16 -13.39
C ALA A 303 43.58 3.99 -13.90
N LYS A 304 43.49 4.24 -15.22
CA LYS A 304 42.52 5.16 -15.82
C LYS A 304 41.08 4.90 -15.36
N ASP A 305 40.58 3.68 -15.52
CA ASP A 305 39.20 3.33 -15.17
C ASP A 305 38.92 3.48 -13.67
N HIS A 306 39.92 3.24 -12.83
CA HIS A 306 39.79 3.37 -11.39
C HIS A 306 39.83 4.84 -10.94
N VAL A 307 40.61 5.69 -11.64
CA VAL A 307 40.61 7.15 -11.43
C VAL A 307 39.28 7.75 -11.85
N GLU A 308 38.69 7.31 -12.95
CA GLU A 308 37.34 7.73 -13.36
C GLU A 308 36.30 7.35 -12.30
N LYS A 309 36.35 6.12 -11.77
CA LYS A 309 35.48 5.67 -10.67
C LYS A 309 35.66 6.50 -9.39
N ALA A 310 36.90 6.80 -9.00
CA ALA A 310 37.18 7.65 -7.83
C ALA A 310 36.59 9.06 -8.02
N ASN A 311 36.77 9.67 -9.20
CA ASN A 311 36.20 10.99 -9.50
C ASN A 311 34.67 10.99 -9.54
N ALA A 312 34.05 9.92 -10.06
CA ALA A 312 32.59 9.77 -10.03
C ALA A 312 32.07 9.66 -8.59
N ALA A 313 32.74 8.89 -7.73
CA ALA A 313 32.42 8.80 -6.30
C ALA A 313 32.58 10.16 -5.59
N LYS A 314 33.65 10.91 -5.89
CA LYS A 314 33.85 12.27 -5.38
C LYS A 314 32.68 13.19 -5.75
N LYS A 315 32.25 13.15 -7.01
CA LYS A 315 31.11 13.96 -7.47
C LYS A 315 29.81 13.55 -6.77
N ALA A 316 29.54 12.26 -6.64
CA ALA A 316 28.36 11.76 -5.94
C ALA A 316 28.34 12.21 -4.45
N ALA A 317 29.49 12.21 -3.78
CA ALA A 317 29.62 12.70 -2.41
C ALA A 317 29.39 14.23 -2.30
N GLN A 318 29.90 15.02 -3.26
CA GLN A 318 29.63 16.46 -3.33
C GLN A 318 28.14 16.75 -3.54
N ASP A 319 27.50 16.04 -4.46
CA ASP A 319 26.06 16.18 -4.73
C ASP A 319 25.21 15.78 -3.51
N ALA A 320 25.59 14.71 -2.81
CA ALA A 320 24.95 14.30 -1.57
C ALA A 320 25.10 15.37 -0.48
N LYS A 321 26.29 15.94 -0.32
CA LYS A 321 26.57 17.01 0.65
C LYS A 321 25.67 18.24 0.44
N SER A 322 25.55 18.73 -0.80
CA SER A 322 24.65 19.85 -1.09
C SER A 322 23.18 19.52 -0.80
N LYS A 323 22.75 18.28 -1.02
CA LYS A 323 21.38 17.85 -0.72
C LYS A 323 21.13 17.65 0.79
N ILE A 324 22.15 17.26 1.57
CA ILE A 324 22.09 17.19 3.03
C ILE A 324 21.85 18.59 3.61
N GLU A 325 22.61 19.59 3.12
CA GLU A 325 22.46 20.98 3.55
C GLU A 325 21.05 21.51 3.25
N ALA A 326 20.50 21.19 2.07
CA ALA A 326 19.16 21.62 1.64
C ALA A 326 17.99 20.85 2.28
N ALA A 327 18.23 19.70 2.92
CA ALA A 327 17.17 18.85 3.46
C ALA A 327 16.49 19.50 4.69
N ASN A 328 15.15 19.53 4.73
CA ASN A 328 14.40 20.13 5.85
C ASN A 328 13.72 19.09 6.76
N THR A 329 13.96 17.80 6.50
CA THR A 329 13.38 16.67 7.24
C THR A 329 14.47 15.65 7.54
N ALA A 330 14.37 14.90 8.64
CA ALA A 330 15.38 13.89 8.97
C ALA A 330 15.40 12.75 7.95
N GLU A 331 14.25 12.40 7.37
CA GLU A 331 14.15 11.39 6.31
C GLU A 331 14.88 11.83 5.02
N GLY A 332 14.80 13.11 4.68
CA GLY A 332 15.59 13.72 3.61
C GLY A 332 17.09 13.60 3.88
N VAL A 333 17.53 13.91 5.10
CA VAL A 333 18.94 13.79 5.52
C VAL A 333 19.42 12.33 5.44
N LYS A 334 18.63 11.37 5.94
CA LYS A 334 18.98 9.94 5.95
C LYS A 334 19.12 9.35 4.55
N THR A 335 18.26 9.80 3.62
CA THR A 335 18.35 9.40 2.21
C THR A 335 19.70 9.82 1.60
N GLN A 336 20.12 11.07 1.88
CA GLN A 336 21.40 11.58 1.37
C GLN A 336 22.60 11.01 2.11
N GLN A 337 22.46 10.68 3.40
CA GLN A 337 23.46 9.93 4.15
C GLN A 337 23.77 8.59 3.48
N THR A 338 22.73 7.85 3.07
CA THR A 338 22.90 6.57 2.34
C THR A 338 23.63 6.76 1.00
N ALA A 339 23.36 7.86 0.30
CA ALA A 339 24.08 8.20 -0.93
C ALA A 339 25.56 8.53 -0.66
N ALA A 340 25.85 9.24 0.44
CA ALA A 340 27.21 9.53 0.88
C ALA A 340 27.97 8.26 1.29
N ASP A 341 27.32 7.34 2.02
CA ASP A 341 27.91 6.04 2.38
C ASP A 341 28.24 5.20 1.15
N LYS A 342 27.34 5.16 0.17
CA LYS A 342 27.60 4.49 -1.11
C LYS A 342 28.80 5.10 -1.83
N ALA A 343 28.86 6.43 -1.93
CA ALA A 343 29.99 7.13 -2.53
C ALA A 343 31.31 6.83 -1.79
N LYS A 344 31.27 6.76 -0.45
CA LYS A 344 32.43 6.36 0.36
C LYS A 344 32.90 4.95 0.02
N ALA A 345 31.98 3.99 -0.08
CA ALA A 345 32.29 2.61 -0.44
C ALA A 345 32.88 2.52 -1.86
N ASP A 346 32.31 3.23 -2.83
CA ASP A 346 32.79 3.28 -4.21
C ASP A 346 34.20 3.89 -4.29
N ALA A 347 34.45 4.98 -3.55
CA ALA A 347 35.76 5.61 -3.44
C ALA A 347 36.80 4.66 -2.83
N GLN A 348 36.46 3.96 -1.75
CA GLN A 348 37.34 3.00 -1.11
C GLN A 348 37.65 1.81 -2.02
N ALA A 349 36.64 1.28 -2.73
CA ALA A 349 36.84 0.21 -3.70
C ALA A 349 37.79 0.63 -4.84
N ALA A 350 37.65 1.86 -5.34
CA ALA A 350 38.58 2.42 -6.33
C ALA A 350 40.00 2.52 -5.76
N LYS A 351 40.16 3.03 -4.53
CA LYS A 351 41.45 3.13 -3.83
C LYS A 351 42.12 1.77 -3.67
N ASP A 352 41.38 0.76 -3.23
CA ASP A 352 41.89 -0.60 -3.01
C ASP A 352 42.27 -1.29 -4.32
N ALA A 353 41.50 -1.05 -5.39
CA ALA A 353 41.84 -1.56 -6.71
C ALA A 353 43.12 -0.90 -7.25
N ILE A 354 43.26 0.41 -7.11
CA ILE A 354 44.46 1.16 -7.48
C ILE A 354 45.69 0.65 -6.72
N ALA A 355 45.55 0.36 -5.43
CA ALA A 355 46.65 -0.16 -4.62
C ALA A 355 47.24 -1.48 -5.17
N LYS A 356 46.40 -2.32 -5.79
CA LYS A 356 46.77 -3.61 -6.40
C LYS A 356 47.40 -3.48 -7.78
N LEU A 357 47.33 -2.31 -8.40
CA LEU A 357 47.95 -2.09 -9.72
C LEU A 357 49.47 -2.14 -9.61
N PRO A 358 50.16 -2.56 -10.68
CA PRO A 358 51.60 -2.47 -10.75
C PRO A 358 52.02 -1.01 -10.58
N ASP A 359 53.07 -0.80 -9.78
CA ASP A 359 53.71 0.50 -9.69
C ASP A 359 54.19 0.92 -11.07
N LYS A 360 54.19 2.23 -11.31
CA LYS A 360 54.74 2.79 -12.54
C LYS A 360 56.18 2.27 -12.66
N LYS A 361 56.47 1.48 -13.71
CA LYS A 361 57.84 1.08 -14.03
C LYS A 361 58.66 2.37 -14.16
N ALA A 362 59.82 2.45 -13.52
CA ALA A 362 60.72 3.59 -13.76
C ALA A 362 60.91 3.71 -15.27
N ASP A 363 60.68 4.91 -15.82
CA ASP A 363 60.82 5.18 -17.24
C ASP A 363 62.24 4.72 -17.63
N SER A 364 62.36 3.76 -18.56
CA SER A 364 63.69 3.29 -18.95
C SER A 364 64.41 4.41 -19.71
N ASP A 365 65.75 4.45 -19.67
CA ASP A 365 66.52 5.46 -20.41
C ASP A 365 66.15 5.47 -21.90
N LYS A 366 65.77 4.31 -22.45
CA LYS A 366 65.27 4.15 -23.81
C LYS A 366 63.91 4.84 -24.02
N ASP A 367 62.99 4.71 -23.07
CA ASP A 367 61.66 5.33 -23.15
C ASP A 367 61.75 6.85 -22.98
N ILE A 368 62.63 7.33 -22.08
CA ILE A 368 62.90 8.75 -21.89
C ILE A 368 63.51 9.34 -23.16
N ALA A 369 64.47 8.65 -23.79
CA ALA A 369 65.08 9.09 -25.04
C ALA A 369 64.04 9.18 -26.17
N ALA A 370 63.22 8.13 -26.35
CA ALA A 370 62.16 8.12 -27.36
C ALA A 370 61.12 9.24 -27.14
N ALA A 371 60.73 9.48 -25.88
CA ALA A 371 59.81 10.56 -25.53
C ALA A 371 60.43 11.95 -25.74
N LYS A 372 61.74 12.13 -25.45
CA LYS A 372 62.48 13.37 -25.76
C LYS A 372 62.51 13.62 -27.26
N ASP A 373 62.80 12.61 -28.05
CA ASP A 373 62.85 12.73 -29.50
C ASP A 373 61.48 13.10 -30.07
N ALA A 374 60.41 12.46 -29.59
CA ALA A 374 59.04 12.77 -30.00
C ALA A 374 58.62 14.20 -29.61
N ALA A 375 58.95 14.65 -28.39
CA ALA A 375 58.65 16.01 -27.93
C ALA A 375 59.46 17.06 -28.70
N ASN A 376 60.76 16.83 -28.90
CA ASN A 376 61.63 17.69 -29.71
C ASN A 376 61.10 17.81 -31.14
N LYS A 377 60.70 16.69 -31.74
CA LYS A 377 60.11 16.68 -33.08
C LYS A 377 58.81 17.49 -33.14
N ALA A 378 57.93 17.36 -32.15
CA ALA A 378 56.68 18.13 -32.10
C ALA A 378 56.94 19.64 -31.95
N VAL A 379 57.94 20.04 -31.15
CA VAL A 379 58.36 21.43 -31.02
C VAL A 379 58.96 21.95 -32.32
N ASP A 380 59.82 21.18 -32.97
CA ASP A 380 60.41 21.56 -34.26
C ASP A 380 59.34 21.71 -35.35
N ASP A 381 58.36 20.81 -35.38
CA ASP A 381 57.21 20.90 -36.29
C ASP A 381 56.35 22.13 -36.00
N ALA A 382 56.18 22.53 -34.73
CA ALA A 382 55.44 23.72 -34.32
C ALA A 382 56.20 25.02 -34.66
N ILE A 383 57.52 25.05 -34.42
CA ILE A 383 58.39 26.18 -34.81
C ILE A 383 58.36 26.37 -36.32
N LYS A 384 58.46 25.28 -37.09
CA LYS A 384 58.37 25.32 -38.55
C LYS A 384 57.03 25.90 -39.02
N ALA A 385 55.91 25.45 -38.44
CA ALA A 385 54.60 26.00 -38.76
C ALA A 385 54.51 27.49 -38.43
N ALA A 386 55.09 27.94 -37.31
CA ALA A 386 55.12 29.34 -36.92
C ALA A 386 55.96 30.18 -37.89
N ASP A 387 57.10 29.65 -38.34
CA ASP A 387 57.94 30.31 -39.35
C ASP A 387 57.24 30.43 -40.71
N GLU A 388 56.55 29.38 -41.16
CA GLU A 388 55.74 29.42 -42.38
C GLU A 388 54.60 30.45 -42.27
N ALA A 389 53.93 30.53 -41.13
CA ALA A 389 52.89 31.52 -40.85
C ALA A 389 53.45 32.96 -40.80
N LEU A 390 54.63 33.16 -40.19
CA LEU A 390 55.31 34.46 -40.17
C LEU A 390 55.73 34.93 -41.57
N VAL A 391 56.26 34.02 -42.39
CA VAL A 391 56.62 34.32 -43.78
C VAL A 391 55.38 34.68 -44.60
N ALA A 392 54.27 33.96 -44.41
CA ALA A 392 52.99 34.29 -45.05
C ALA A 392 52.49 35.67 -44.61
N ALA A 393 52.45 35.94 -43.30
CA ALA A 393 51.99 37.20 -42.74
C ALA A 393 52.79 38.41 -43.24
N LYS A 394 54.12 38.29 -43.35
CA LYS A 394 55.00 39.38 -43.82
C LYS A 394 54.76 39.77 -45.29
N LYS A 395 54.17 38.88 -46.10
CA LYS A 395 53.80 39.14 -47.52
C LYS A 395 52.43 39.84 -47.67
N LYS A 396 51.62 39.86 -46.61
CA LYS A 396 50.27 40.43 -46.60
C LYS A 396 50.25 41.92 -46.21
N GLU A 397 49.15 42.61 -46.50
CA GLU A 397 48.90 43.99 -46.09
C GLU A 397 48.90 44.11 -44.56
N GLN A 398 49.80 44.95 -44.04
CA GLN A 398 50.06 45.08 -42.61
C GLN A 398 49.01 45.95 -41.92
N THR A 399 47.87 45.36 -41.58
CA THR A 399 46.88 45.95 -40.66
C THR A 399 47.38 45.88 -39.22
N ASP A 400 46.84 46.69 -38.32
CA ASP A 400 47.23 46.65 -36.90
C ASP A 400 46.93 45.28 -36.25
N SER A 401 45.85 44.61 -36.70
CA SER A 401 45.54 43.23 -36.31
C SER A 401 46.57 42.21 -36.81
N LEU A 402 47.07 42.36 -38.04
CA LEU A 402 48.11 41.47 -38.58
C LEU A 402 49.47 41.72 -37.91
N LYS A 403 49.82 42.98 -37.62
CA LYS A 403 51.03 43.31 -36.85
C LYS A 403 51.01 42.71 -35.44
N ALA A 404 49.84 42.73 -34.78
CA ALA A 404 49.66 42.05 -33.50
C ALA A 404 49.86 40.53 -33.63
N ALA A 405 49.22 39.89 -34.61
CA ALA A 405 49.42 38.45 -34.87
C ALA A 405 50.88 38.08 -35.19
N VAL A 406 51.60 38.92 -35.94
CA VAL A 406 53.04 38.72 -36.22
C VAL A 406 53.88 38.78 -34.94
N LYS A 407 53.67 39.78 -34.09
CA LYS A 407 54.38 39.91 -32.81
C LYS A 407 54.16 38.69 -31.90
N GLU A 408 52.98 38.10 -31.98
CA GLU A 408 52.63 36.95 -31.16
C GLU A 408 53.09 35.62 -31.72
N LEU A 409 53.15 35.46 -33.04
CA LEU A 409 53.86 34.35 -33.66
C LEU A 409 55.36 34.39 -33.32
N GLU A 410 55.97 35.59 -33.26
CA GLU A 410 57.37 35.77 -32.81
C GLU A 410 57.54 35.42 -31.32
N THR A 411 56.56 35.81 -30.48
CA THR A 411 56.53 35.45 -29.05
C THR A 411 56.34 33.95 -28.85
N LEU A 412 55.43 33.32 -29.60
CA LEU A 412 55.19 31.88 -29.60
C LEU A 412 56.45 31.12 -30.01
N LYS A 413 57.14 31.57 -31.06
CA LYS A 413 58.40 30.96 -31.50
C LYS A 413 59.46 31.00 -30.40
N THR A 414 59.58 32.13 -29.70
CA THR A 414 60.47 32.27 -28.54
C THR A 414 60.10 31.30 -27.42
N ASN A 415 58.81 31.18 -27.11
CA ASN A 415 58.30 30.26 -26.10
C ASN A 415 58.50 28.78 -26.47
N LEU A 416 58.31 28.41 -27.74
CA LEU A 416 58.60 27.07 -28.25
C LEU A 416 60.11 26.75 -28.18
N GLY A 417 60.97 27.73 -28.41
CA GLY A 417 62.41 27.61 -28.19
C GLY A 417 62.76 27.36 -26.71
N ALA A 418 62.10 28.05 -25.78
CA ALA A 418 62.23 27.78 -24.35
C ALA A 418 61.72 26.37 -23.98
N LEU A 419 60.59 25.95 -24.54
CA LEU A 419 60.04 24.60 -24.35
C LEU A 419 61.00 23.51 -24.84
N LYS A 420 61.73 23.73 -25.95
CA LYS A 420 62.77 22.81 -26.44
C LYS A 420 63.92 22.65 -25.44
N LYS A 421 64.32 23.74 -24.78
CA LYS A 421 65.34 23.71 -23.73
C LYS A 421 64.83 22.94 -22.50
N GLU A 422 63.59 23.17 -22.08
CA GLU A 422 62.97 22.42 -20.97
C GLU A 422 62.85 20.91 -21.27
N ILE A 423 62.50 20.53 -22.50
CA ILE A 423 62.46 19.12 -22.94
C ILE A 423 63.83 18.44 -22.73
N SER A 424 64.91 19.16 -22.99
CA SER A 424 66.28 18.65 -22.84
C SER A 424 66.61 18.32 -21.38
N GLU A 425 66.11 19.13 -20.44
CA GLU A 425 66.35 19.01 -18.99
C GLU A 425 65.35 18.06 -18.29
N THR A 426 64.22 17.76 -18.93
CA THR A 426 63.16 16.91 -18.39
C THR A 426 63.57 15.43 -18.35
N LYS A 427 63.28 14.72 -17.24
CA LYS A 427 63.74 13.34 -16.99
C LYS A 427 62.63 12.29 -16.89
N THR A 428 61.39 12.64 -17.22
CA THR A 428 60.25 11.69 -17.13
C THR A 428 59.44 11.68 -18.42
N VAL A 429 59.00 10.49 -18.84
CA VAL A 429 58.20 10.30 -20.07
C VAL A 429 56.89 11.05 -20.00
N ALA A 430 56.26 11.11 -18.82
CA ALA A 430 54.99 11.82 -18.63
C ALA A 430 55.14 13.34 -18.84
N ALA A 431 56.19 13.96 -18.30
CA ALA A 431 56.44 15.38 -18.50
C ALA A 431 56.81 15.70 -19.96
N LEU A 432 57.57 14.80 -20.62
CA LEU A 432 57.91 14.90 -22.05
C LEU A 432 56.67 14.79 -22.95
N ASN A 433 55.76 13.86 -22.66
CA ASN A 433 54.49 13.74 -23.40
C ASN A 433 53.59 14.97 -23.19
N ALA A 434 53.53 15.53 -21.98
CA ALA A 434 52.80 16.78 -21.75
C ALA A 434 53.40 17.97 -22.53
N GLN A 435 54.73 18.04 -22.67
CA GLN A 435 55.42 19.05 -23.51
C GLN A 435 55.15 18.81 -25.00
N LYS A 436 55.14 17.55 -25.46
CA LYS A 436 54.75 17.16 -26.82
C LYS A 436 53.32 17.63 -27.15
N ASP A 437 52.35 17.33 -26.29
CA ASP A 437 50.93 17.70 -26.52
C ASP A 437 50.74 19.22 -26.58
N LYS A 438 51.50 19.98 -25.78
CA LYS A 438 51.52 21.45 -25.86
C LYS A 438 52.03 21.93 -27.21
N ALA A 439 53.11 21.35 -27.71
CA ALA A 439 53.66 21.68 -29.01
C ALA A 439 52.70 21.34 -30.16
N GLU A 440 52.02 20.20 -30.09
CA GLU A 440 51.01 19.80 -31.09
C GLU A 440 49.80 20.74 -31.09
N LYS A 441 49.31 21.17 -29.92
CA LYS A 441 48.25 22.19 -29.82
C LYS A 441 48.69 23.53 -30.38
N ALA A 442 49.90 23.98 -30.04
CA ALA A 442 50.47 25.21 -30.58
C ALA A 442 50.55 25.15 -32.11
N LYS A 443 51.02 24.03 -32.67
CA LYS A 443 51.06 23.79 -34.12
C LYS A 443 49.67 23.87 -34.75
N ALA A 444 48.65 23.26 -34.13
CA ALA A 444 47.28 23.28 -34.63
C ALA A 444 46.72 24.71 -34.70
N THR A 445 46.88 25.50 -33.63
CA THR A 445 46.41 26.89 -33.63
C THR A 445 47.20 27.77 -34.59
N VAL A 446 48.51 27.55 -34.75
CA VAL A 446 49.30 28.24 -35.78
C VAL A 446 48.80 27.90 -37.19
N ALA A 447 48.40 26.66 -37.45
CA ALA A 447 47.82 26.28 -38.74
C ALA A 447 46.49 27.01 -38.99
N GLU A 448 45.63 27.14 -37.99
CA GLU A 448 44.39 27.94 -38.07
C GLU A 448 44.70 29.43 -38.33
N GLN A 449 45.63 30.01 -37.57
CA GLN A 449 46.08 31.39 -37.78
C GLN A 449 46.64 31.59 -39.19
N LYS A 450 47.43 30.64 -39.70
CA LYS A 450 47.96 30.68 -41.07
C LYS A 450 46.85 30.66 -42.11
N GLN A 451 45.82 29.82 -41.96
CA GLN A 451 44.67 29.82 -42.87
C GLN A 451 43.94 31.17 -42.88
N VAL A 452 43.87 31.85 -41.74
CA VAL A 452 43.29 33.19 -41.63
C VAL A 452 44.20 34.24 -42.27
N ILE A 453 45.52 34.15 -42.06
CA ILE A 453 46.54 35.00 -42.68
C ILE A 453 46.52 34.87 -44.22
N ASP A 454 46.40 33.66 -44.75
CA ASP A 454 46.38 33.40 -46.19
C ASP A 454 45.19 34.10 -46.89
N LYS A 455 44.10 34.36 -46.16
CA LYS A 455 42.92 35.13 -46.61
C LYS A 455 43.09 36.65 -46.53
N VAL A 456 44.15 37.16 -45.88
CA VAL A 456 44.47 38.60 -45.88
C VAL A 456 44.91 39.00 -47.30
N ALA A 457 44.58 40.23 -47.72
CA ALA A 457 45.04 40.78 -48.99
C ALA A 457 46.58 40.92 -49.02
N ASP A 458 47.20 40.67 -50.18
CA ASP A 458 48.64 40.83 -50.36
C ASP A 458 49.05 42.31 -50.34
N LYS A 459 50.31 42.58 -49.99
CA LYS A 459 50.93 43.91 -49.97
C LYS A 459 51.04 44.43 -51.42
N LYS A 460 49.99 45.12 -51.90
CA LYS A 460 49.69 45.33 -53.33
C LYS A 460 50.83 45.89 -54.19
N GLY A 461 51.01 45.26 -55.36
CA GLY A 461 51.13 45.95 -56.64
C GLY A 461 49.89 45.61 -57.49
N SER A 462 49.29 46.62 -58.14
CA SER A 462 48.10 46.56 -59.03
C SER A 462 46.72 46.79 -58.38
N SER A 463 46.31 48.07 -58.38
CA SER A 463 45.05 48.65 -58.89
C SER A 463 43.72 47.89 -58.71
N ASN A 464 42.67 48.63 -58.32
CA ASN A 464 41.30 48.19 -57.99
C ASN A 464 41.12 47.51 -56.63
N ILE A 465 40.79 48.31 -55.61
CA ILE A 465 40.17 47.84 -54.37
C ILE A 465 38.66 48.00 -54.61
N SER A 466 37.99 46.91 -54.99
CA SER A 466 36.53 46.84 -54.92
C SER A 466 36.11 46.88 -53.45
N SER A 467 35.09 47.69 -53.18
CA SER A 467 34.56 48.07 -51.86
C SER A 467 33.89 46.93 -51.07
N GLU A 468 33.86 45.70 -51.58
CA GLU A 468 33.29 44.53 -50.89
C GLU A 468 34.15 44.01 -49.71
N ASN A 469 35.38 44.51 -49.55
CA ASN A 469 36.37 43.93 -48.64
C ASN A 469 36.39 44.54 -47.22
N LYS A 470 35.51 45.48 -46.87
CA LYS A 470 35.46 46.01 -45.49
C LYS A 470 34.92 44.97 -44.51
N ASN A 471 33.88 44.23 -44.90
CA ASN A 471 33.28 43.19 -44.06
C ASN A 471 34.19 41.97 -43.93
N VAL A 472 34.95 41.61 -44.97
CA VAL A 472 35.97 40.55 -44.91
C VAL A 472 37.16 41.00 -44.06
N ARG A 473 37.68 42.23 -44.22
CA ARG A 473 38.74 42.77 -43.35
C ARG A 473 38.31 42.87 -41.89
N THR A 474 37.08 43.30 -41.62
CA THR A 474 36.50 43.38 -40.27
C THR A 474 36.25 41.99 -39.70
N ALA A 475 35.69 41.04 -40.46
CA ALA A 475 35.49 39.67 -40.01
C ALA A 475 36.83 38.94 -39.76
N LEU A 476 37.85 39.19 -40.58
CA LEU A 476 39.19 38.65 -40.39
C LEU A 476 39.90 39.26 -39.18
N ALA A 477 39.71 40.57 -38.93
CA ALA A 477 40.19 41.24 -37.72
C ALA A 477 39.45 40.78 -36.45
N VAL A 478 38.16 40.48 -36.56
CA VAL A 478 37.35 39.89 -35.49
C VAL A 478 37.77 38.44 -35.24
N VAL A 479 38.04 37.63 -36.27
CA VAL A 479 38.53 36.25 -36.07
C VAL A 479 39.95 36.25 -35.50
N LEU A 480 40.87 37.08 -36.00
CA LEU A 480 42.22 37.20 -35.41
C LEU A 480 42.20 37.81 -34.01
N GLY A 481 41.23 38.68 -33.69
CA GLY A 481 41.04 39.28 -32.36
C GLY A 481 40.33 38.37 -31.36
N VAL A 482 39.34 37.58 -31.79
CA VAL A 482 38.51 36.68 -30.96
C VAL A 482 39.17 35.31 -30.78
N LEU A 483 39.89 34.80 -31.79
CA LEU A 483 40.74 33.61 -31.62
C LEU A 483 42.01 33.91 -30.81
N GLY A 484 42.13 35.15 -30.33
CA GLY A 484 42.89 35.49 -29.14
C GLY A 484 44.34 35.03 -29.22
N VAL A 485 45.10 35.74 -30.02
CA VAL A 485 46.47 36.17 -29.71
C VAL A 485 46.90 35.79 -28.24
N GLY A 486 46.27 36.31 -27.18
CA GLY A 486 46.62 35.98 -25.78
C GLY A 486 46.33 34.54 -25.28
N ALA A 487 45.41 33.79 -25.90
CA ALA A 487 45.03 32.44 -25.49
C ALA A 487 46.11 31.39 -25.79
N LEU A 488 46.97 31.64 -26.79
CA LEU A 488 48.02 30.71 -27.19
C LEU A 488 49.17 30.67 -26.19
N VAL A 489 49.56 31.85 -25.68
CA VAL A 489 50.55 31.99 -24.61
C VAL A 489 49.98 31.52 -23.27
N ALA A 490 48.72 31.87 -22.99
CA ALA A 490 48.02 31.41 -21.78
C ALA A 490 47.85 29.88 -21.74
N ALA A 491 47.49 29.22 -22.85
CA ALA A 491 47.33 27.76 -22.88
C ALA A 491 48.65 27.00 -22.62
N ILE A 492 49.80 27.57 -23.00
CA ILE A 492 51.13 26.98 -22.73
C ILE A 492 51.53 27.17 -21.25
N PHE A 493 51.29 28.36 -20.68
CA PHE A 493 51.69 28.70 -19.29
C PHE A 493 50.71 28.28 -18.21
N GLN A 494 49.40 28.29 -18.47
CA GLN A 494 48.35 27.94 -17.50
C GLN A 494 48.35 26.43 -17.15
N PHE A 495 48.97 25.59 -18.00
CA PHE A 495 49.23 24.17 -17.75
C PHE A 495 50.64 23.86 -17.20
N ALA A 496 51.52 24.85 -17.06
CA ALA A 496 52.86 24.67 -16.51
C ALA A 496 52.86 24.77 -14.97
N GLY A 497 51.99 25.61 -14.40
CA GLY A 497 51.97 25.93 -12.96
C GLY A 497 51.79 24.72 -12.04
N PRO A 498 50.72 23.91 -12.18
CA PRO A 498 50.45 22.84 -11.21
C PRO A 498 51.39 21.62 -11.33
N ALA A 499 51.85 21.27 -12.54
CA ALA A 499 52.65 20.07 -12.78
C ALA A 499 54.15 20.25 -12.43
N LEU A 500 54.70 21.46 -12.64
CA LEU A 500 56.11 21.76 -12.34
C LEU A 500 56.34 22.04 -10.85
N LYS A 501 55.34 22.61 -10.16
CA LYS A 501 55.40 22.87 -8.71
C LYS A 501 55.45 21.59 -7.86
N ASN A 502 54.84 20.51 -8.35
CA ASN A 502 54.90 19.17 -7.73
C ASN A 502 56.23 18.44 -7.99
N LEU A 503 57.13 18.99 -8.83
CA LEU A 503 58.43 18.42 -9.18
C LEU A 503 59.63 19.28 -8.72
N GLY A 504 59.39 20.35 -7.94
CA GLY A 504 60.45 21.13 -7.30
C GLY A 504 61.22 22.09 -8.20
N ILE A 505 60.70 22.43 -9.39
CA ILE A 505 61.33 23.37 -10.32
C ILE A 505 60.59 24.71 -10.24
N GLU A 506 61.26 25.74 -9.71
CA GLU A 506 60.77 27.12 -9.74
C GLU A 506 60.90 27.69 -11.16
N LEU A 507 59.79 28.13 -11.73
CA LEU A 507 59.79 28.93 -12.96
C LEU A 507 60.30 30.35 -12.63
N PRO A 508 61.15 30.97 -13.49
CA PRO A 508 61.46 32.38 -13.37
C PRO A 508 60.18 33.21 -13.55
N LYS A 509 60.01 34.21 -12.69
CA LYS A 509 58.89 35.15 -12.76
C LYS A 509 59.00 35.95 -14.07
N PHE A 510 57.99 35.83 -14.93
CA PHE A 510 57.78 36.73 -16.06
C PHE A 510 57.14 38.04 -15.58
#